data_AF-A0A537YGE6-F1
#
_entry.id   AF-A0A537YGE6-F1
#
_cell.length_a   1.000
_cell.length_b   1.000
_cell.length_c   1.000
_cell.angle_alpha   90.00
_cell.angle_beta   90.00
_cell.angle_gamma   90.00
#
_symmetry.space_group_name_H-M   'P 1'
#
loop_
_entity.id
_entity.type
_entity.pdbx_description
1 polymer ?
#
loop_
_entity_poly.entity_id
_entity_poly.type
_entity_poly.pdbx_seq_one_letter_code
_entity_poly.pdbx_strand_id
1 'polypeptide(L)'
;MVHSSDRHDDVEALLAEAKDRGRRRRTHRRHAALGGGVAVLLLGIMAAVVITRSPAGTKLNVVGPSTPYPASSSSPGTTLPAAPGTSPSPTAVPSTTPLCQAGDLQAQGSWQGATGSMAGGISLVNSGTGSCYVQGQPTIELFDQHGQRLSVVVSQAGSQAPRVLLAPQSRPASVLAQWFNWCGSDPGPVVARVSLPSGAAFLAVTPPIGLIPRCNNAASPSTLDVGNFTQG
;
A
#
# COMPACT_ATOMS: atom_id res chain seq x y z
N MET A 1 32.77 -17.93 -49.31
CA MET A 1 31.39 -17.53 -49.69
C MET A 1 30.44 -18.51 -49.02
N VAL A 2 30.00 -18.20 -47.81
CA VAL A 2 29.17 -19.08 -46.99
C VAL A 2 27.82 -18.40 -46.77
N HIS A 3 26.78 -19.13 -47.15
CA HIS A 3 25.35 -19.01 -46.80
C HIS A 3 24.88 -17.65 -46.24
N SER A 4 24.44 -16.77 -47.14
CA SER A 4 23.58 -15.63 -46.80
C SER A 4 22.08 -15.94 -47.00
N SER A 5 21.74 -17.15 -47.47
CA SER A 5 20.35 -17.53 -47.80
C SER A 5 19.55 -17.93 -46.55
N ASP A 6 20.16 -18.61 -45.58
CA ASP A 6 19.46 -19.13 -44.38
C ASP A 6 18.83 -18.05 -43.50
N ARG A 7 19.44 -16.86 -43.42
CA ARG A 7 18.93 -15.81 -42.54
C ARG A 7 17.63 -15.17 -43.01
N HIS A 8 17.27 -15.32 -44.28
CA HIS A 8 16.03 -14.71 -44.79
C HIS A 8 14.81 -15.54 -44.39
N ASP A 9 14.95 -16.87 -44.39
CA ASP A 9 13.86 -17.80 -44.09
C ASP A 9 13.45 -17.75 -42.61
N ASP A 10 14.41 -17.55 -41.69
CA ASP A 10 14.14 -17.39 -40.26
C ASP A 10 13.35 -16.12 -39.93
N VAL A 11 13.60 -15.02 -40.66
CA VAL A 11 12.93 -13.73 -40.42
C VAL A 11 11.48 -13.77 -40.90
N GLU A 12 11.22 -14.40 -42.05
CA GLU A 12 9.87 -14.63 -42.57
C GLU A 12 9.04 -15.51 -41.62
N ALA A 13 9.65 -16.57 -41.05
CA ALA A 13 8.98 -17.44 -40.08
C ALA A 13 8.58 -16.69 -38.80
N LEU A 14 9.47 -15.85 -38.26
CA LEU A 14 9.19 -15.05 -37.05
C LEU A 14 8.11 -13.98 -37.29
N LEU A 15 8.10 -13.36 -38.48
CA LEU A 15 7.06 -12.40 -38.86
C LEU A 15 5.69 -13.07 -39.01
N ALA A 16 5.64 -14.28 -39.57
CA ALA A 16 4.41 -15.06 -39.68
C ALA A 16 3.84 -15.41 -38.30
N GLU A 17 4.70 -15.83 -37.35
CA GLU A 17 4.27 -16.18 -35.99
C GLU A 17 3.78 -14.96 -35.19
N ALA A 18 4.46 -13.81 -35.32
CA ALA A 18 4.04 -12.57 -34.68
C ALA A 18 2.67 -12.09 -35.18
N LYS A 19 2.37 -12.28 -36.47
CA LYS A 19 1.09 -11.90 -37.08
C LYS A 19 -0.07 -12.77 -36.59
N ASP A 20 0.14 -14.08 -36.36
CA ASP A 20 -0.92 -14.96 -35.84
C ASP A 20 -1.28 -14.65 -34.39
N ARG A 21 -0.28 -14.37 -33.54
CA ARG A 21 -0.50 -13.98 -32.13
C ARG A 21 -1.36 -12.72 -32.01
N GLY A 22 -1.22 -11.76 -32.94
CA GLY A 22 -2.04 -10.56 -32.99
C GLY A 22 -3.52 -10.81 -33.34
N ARG A 23 -3.79 -11.78 -34.21
CA ARG A 23 -5.16 -12.12 -34.65
C ARG A 23 -5.97 -12.80 -33.53
N ARG A 24 -5.35 -13.73 -32.80
CA ARG A 24 -5.99 -14.44 -31.66
C ARG A 24 -6.41 -13.50 -30.52
N ARG A 25 -5.66 -12.42 -30.26
CA ARG A 25 -6.03 -11.45 -29.21
C ARG A 25 -7.27 -10.61 -29.56
N ARG A 26 -7.55 -10.37 -30.85
CA ARG A 26 -8.72 -9.57 -31.26
C ARG A 26 -10.03 -10.34 -31.18
N THR A 27 -10.01 -11.66 -31.40
CA THR A 27 -11.22 -12.51 -31.29
C THR A 27 -11.67 -12.67 -29.84
N HIS A 28 -10.75 -12.79 -28.87
CA HIS A 28 -11.15 -12.88 -27.44
C HIS A 28 -11.81 -11.61 -26.88
N ARG A 29 -11.43 -10.41 -27.36
CA ARG A 29 -12.07 -9.17 -26.90
C ARG A 29 -13.52 -9.00 -27.37
N ARG A 30 -13.96 -9.70 -28.41
CA ARG A 30 -15.33 -9.56 -28.92
C ARG A 30 -16.36 -10.37 -28.13
N HIS A 31 -15.96 -11.35 -27.32
CA HIS A 31 -16.88 -12.15 -26.51
C HIS A 31 -17.12 -11.61 -25.09
N ALA A 32 -16.36 -10.60 -24.65
CA ALA A 32 -16.51 -10.02 -23.31
C ALA A 32 -17.53 -8.86 -23.23
N ALA A 33 -18.15 -8.45 -24.34
CA ALA A 33 -18.98 -7.23 -24.40
C ALA A 33 -20.47 -7.45 -24.70
N LEU A 34 -20.95 -8.70 -24.79
CA LEU A 34 -22.33 -8.99 -25.26
C LEU A 34 -23.13 -10.00 -24.41
N GLY A 35 -22.70 -10.35 -23.20
CA GLY A 35 -23.39 -11.34 -22.35
C GLY A 35 -23.59 -10.84 -20.91
N GLY A 36 -24.48 -9.89 -20.71
CA GLY A 36 -24.77 -9.34 -19.38
C GLY A 36 -26.04 -8.49 -19.36
N GLY A 37 -27.08 -8.94 -20.05
CA GLY A 37 -28.40 -8.33 -20.01
C GLY A 37 -29.46 -9.44 -20.03
N VAL A 38 -30.44 -9.31 -19.12
CA VAL A 38 -31.68 -10.10 -18.95
C VAL A 38 -31.66 -11.08 -17.75
N ALA A 39 -32.67 -10.92 -16.89
CA ALA A 39 -33.01 -11.57 -15.61
C ALA A 39 -32.31 -10.93 -14.38
N VAL A 40 -32.96 -10.16 -13.50
CA VAL A 40 -34.29 -10.36 -12.90
C VAL A 40 -34.93 -8.99 -12.60
N LEU A 41 -36.13 -8.80 -13.14
CA LEU A 41 -37.09 -7.76 -12.78
C LEU A 41 -38.15 -8.47 -11.92
N LEU A 42 -38.54 -7.85 -10.79
CA LEU A 42 -39.76 -8.04 -9.97
C LEU A 42 -39.50 -8.30 -8.47
N LEU A 43 -40.21 -7.49 -7.65
CA LEU A 43 -40.29 -7.39 -6.17
C LEU A 43 -39.34 -6.33 -5.56
N GLY A 44 -39.79 -5.20 -5.03
CA GLY A 44 -41.14 -4.71 -4.76
C GLY A 44 -41.11 -3.25 -4.32
N ILE A 45 -42.12 -2.52 -4.78
CA ILE A 45 -42.55 -1.20 -4.31
C ILE A 45 -43.18 -1.36 -2.92
N MET A 46 -43.17 -0.30 -2.10
CA MET A 46 -43.70 -0.09 -0.73
C MET A 46 -42.57 -0.03 0.32
N ALA A 47 -42.26 1.07 1.00
CA ALA A 47 -43.09 2.20 1.40
C ALA A 47 -42.31 3.52 1.40
N ALA A 48 -42.96 4.54 0.86
CA ALA A 48 -42.67 5.94 1.11
C ALA A 48 -43.06 6.32 2.55
N VAL A 49 -42.56 7.49 2.97
CA VAL A 49 -43.00 8.30 4.11
C VAL A 49 -42.39 7.92 5.47
N VAL A 50 -41.25 8.55 5.80
CA VAL A 50 -41.10 9.29 7.07
C VAL A 50 -40.16 10.50 6.85
N ILE A 51 -40.79 11.63 6.54
CA ILE A 51 -40.61 12.94 7.21
C ILE A 51 -39.17 13.42 7.41
N THR A 52 -38.81 14.38 6.56
CA THR A 52 -37.92 15.52 6.79
C THR A 52 -38.08 16.15 8.18
N ARG A 53 -37.06 16.07 9.04
CA ARG A 53 -36.79 17.08 10.09
C ARG A 53 -35.28 17.22 10.31
N SER A 54 -34.69 18.22 9.66
CA SER A 54 -33.44 18.81 10.08
C SER A 54 -33.67 19.54 11.41
N PRO A 55 -32.96 19.21 12.51
CA PRO A 55 -32.96 20.07 13.68
C PRO A 55 -32.16 21.33 13.36
N ALA A 56 -32.84 22.47 13.41
CA ALA A 56 -32.24 23.79 13.40
C ALA A 56 -31.25 23.94 14.55
N GLY A 57 -30.21 24.74 14.31
CA GLY A 57 -29.05 24.89 15.17
C GLY A 57 -29.35 25.25 16.61
N THR A 58 -28.69 24.54 17.51
CA THR A 58 -28.53 24.95 18.90
C THR A 58 -27.24 25.77 19.00
N LYS A 59 -27.36 27.10 18.98
CA LYS A 59 -26.30 27.99 19.49
C LYS A 59 -26.18 27.75 21.00
N LEU A 60 -25.21 26.96 21.42
CA LEU A 60 -24.83 26.88 22.83
C LEU A 60 -23.99 28.12 23.16
N ASN A 61 -24.68 29.14 23.68
CA ASN A 61 -24.08 30.27 24.36
C ASN A 61 -23.63 29.78 25.74
N VAL A 62 -22.39 29.29 25.85
CA VAL A 62 -21.79 28.93 27.14
C VAL A 62 -21.21 30.21 27.75
N VAL A 63 -22.08 30.95 28.44
CA VAL A 63 -21.66 31.96 29.42
C VAL A 63 -21.58 31.24 30.76
N GLY A 64 -20.36 30.78 31.09
CA GLY A 64 -20.06 30.22 32.41
C GLY A 64 -19.52 31.30 33.34
N PRO A 65 -19.99 31.39 34.60
CA PRO A 65 -19.46 32.32 35.59
C PRO A 65 -18.02 31.94 35.97
N SER A 66 -17.14 32.93 35.95
CA SER A 66 -15.77 32.85 36.45
C SER A 66 -15.76 32.73 37.98
N THR A 67 -15.81 31.50 38.48
CA THR A 67 -15.50 31.20 39.89
C THR A 67 -13.97 31.14 40.08
N PRO A 68 -13.37 31.95 40.95
CA PRO A 68 -11.97 31.83 41.31
C PRO A 68 -11.74 30.52 42.06
N TYR A 69 -11.02 29.59 41.43
CA TYR A 69 -10.61 28.33 42.07
C TYR A 69 -9.44 28.61 43.03
N PRO A 70 -9.51 28.18 44.31
CA PRO A 70 -8.37 28.24 45.21
C PRO A 70 -7.28 27.28 44.73
N ALA A 71 -6.08 27.83 44.52
CA ALA A 71 -4.89 27.08 44.14
C ALA A 71 -4.34 26.32 45.36
N SER A 72 -4.78 25.08 45.56
CA SER A 72 -4.11 24.12 46.44
C SER A 72 -3.07 23.36 45.63
N SER A 73 -1.83 23.87 45.68
CA SER A 73 -0.65 23.24 45.08
C SER A 73 -0.15 22.13 46.00
N SER A 74 -0.70 20.93 45.85
CA SER A 74 -0.13 19.71 46.42
C SER A 74 0.48 18.89 45.29
N SER A 75 1.79 19.03 45.09
CA SER A 75 2.57 18.24 44.13
C SER A 75 2.49 16.76 44.49
N PRO A 76 1.91 15.89 43.66
CA PRO A 76 1.99 14.44 43.86
C PRO A 76 3.45 14.01 43.73
N GLY A 77 3.97 13.29 44.74
CA GLY A 77 5.29 12.68 44.69
C GLY A 77 5.40 11.83 43.43
N THR A 78 6.29 12.24 42.52
CA THR A 78 6.55 11.54 41.26
C THR A 78 7.39 10.31 41.57
N THR A 79 6.73 9.17 41.79
CA THR A 79 7.41 7.88 41.77
C THR A 79 7.90 7.65 40.35
N LEU A 80 9.23 7.70 40.16
CA LEU A 80 9.84 7.42 38.87
C LEU A 80 9.42 6.00 38.41
N PRO A 81 8.84 5.84 37.22
CA PRO A 81 8.54 4.53 36.68
C PRO A 81 9.80 3.68 36.62
N ALA A 82 9.68 2.39 36.95
CA ALA A 82 10.77 1.44 36.80
C ALA A 82 11.34 1.52 35.38
N ALA A 83 12.67 1.49 35.26
CA ALA A 83 13.35 1.58 33.98
C ALA A 83 12.78 0.54 33.00
N PRO A 84 12.49 0.91 31.73
CA PRO A 84 11.98 -0.03 30.74
C PRO A 84 12.92 -1.23 30.65
N GLY A 85 12.36 -2.44 30.76
CA GLY A 85 13.11 -3.68 30.60
C GLY A 85 13.83 -3.71 29.25
N THR A 86 15.02 -4.30 29.23
CA THR A 86 15.82 -4.47 28.01
C THR A 86 14.98 -5.18 26.94
N SER A 87 14.76 -4.52 25.80
CA SER A 87 14.11 -5.14 24.65
C SER A 87 14.86 -6.41 24.28
N PRO A 88 14.17 -7.55 24.09
CA PRO A 88 14.83 -8.79 23.72
C PRO A 88 15.63 -8.58 22.43
N SER A 89 16.86 -9.11 22.41
CA SER A 89 17.71 -9.09 21.22
C SER A 89 17.00 -9.84 20.09
N PRO A 90 17.01 -9.33 18.84
CA PRO A 90 16.36 -9.99 17.73
C PRO A 90 16.90 -11.42 17.56
N THR A 91 15.99 -12.40 17.46
CA THR A 91 16.36 -13.78 17.21
C THR A 91 17.08 -13.89 15.87
N ALA A 92 18.30 -14.43 15.88
CA ALA A 92 19.06 -14.62 14.66
C ALA A 92 18.31 -15.55 13.71
N VAL A 93 18.17 -15.13 12.44
CA VAL A 93 17.54 -15.93 11.39
C VAL A 93 18.52 -17.03 10.96
N PRO A 94 18.16 -18.33 11.02
CA PRO A 94 19.02 -19.41 10.56
C PRO A 94 19.42 -19.20 9.09
N SER A 95 20.70 -19.45 8.76
CA SER A 95 21.24 -19.23 7.41
C SER A 95 20.58 -20.10 6.33
N THR A 96 19.96 -21.21 6.74
CA THR A 96 19.22 -22.15 5.89
C THR A 96 17.77 -21.76 5.64
N THR A 97 17.26 -20.72 6.33
CA THR A 97 15.89 -20.23 6.11
C THR A 97 15.79 -19.69 4.68
N PRO A 98 14.77 -20.04 3.87
CA PRO A 98 14.62 -19.52 2.52
C PRO A 98 14.10 -18.07 2.50
N LEU A 99 14.34 -17.35 1.40
CA LEU A 99 13.72 -16.05 1.14
C LEU A 99 12.22 -16.22 0.90
N CYS A 100 11.41 -15.29 1.45
CA CYS A 100 9.97 -15.29 1.18
C CYS A 100 9.68 -14.99 -0.29
N GLN A 101 8.76 -15.74 -0.88
CA GLN A 101 8.20 -15.45 -2.20
C GLN A 101 6.98 -14.55 -2.06
N ALA A 102 6.68 -13.74 -3.08
CA ALA A 102 5.51 -12.86 -3.05
C ALA A 102 4.19 -13.63 -2.89
N GLY A 103 4.10 -14.86 -3.43
CA GLY A 103 2.91 -15.71 -3.29
C GLY A 103 2.68 -16.26 -1.88
N ASP A 104 3.72 -16.27 -1.03
CA ASP A 104 3.63 -16.72 0.36
C ASP A 104 3.28 -15.58 1.32
N LEU A 105 3.20 -14.35 0.83
CA LEU A 105 3.01 -13.15 1.64
C LEU A 105 1.67 -12.46 1.33
N GLN A 106 1.11 -11.83 2.36
CA GLN A 106 0.03 -10.86 2.24
C GLN A 106 0.54 -9.49 2.68
N ALA A 107 0.22 -8.45 1.93
CA ALA A 107 0.61 -7.08 2.24
C ALA A 107 -0.60 -6.25 2.69
N GLN A 108 -0.50 -5.68 3.88
CA GLN A 108 -1.51 -4.79 4.44
C GLN A 108 -0.92 -3.40 4.67
N GLY A 109 -1.68 -2.36 4.35
CA GLY A 109 -1.23 -0.97 4.45
C GLY A 109 -2.07 -0.17 5.44
N SER A 110 -1.43 0.70 6.19
CA SER A 110 -2.09 1.70 7.03
C SER A 110 -1.47 3.07 6.79
N TRP A 111 -2.29 4.09 6.53
CA TRP A 111 -1.83 5.43 6.18
C TRP A 111 -2.65 6.48 6.89
N GLN A 112 -1.99 7.57 7.29
CA GLN A 112 -2.61 8.69 7.98
C GLN A 112 -1.96 10.01 7.56
N GLY A 113 -2.73 11.10 7.67
CA GLY A 113 -2.19 12.44 7.45
C GLY A 113 -1.14 12.80 8.51
N ALA A 114 -0.03 13.41 8.07
CA ALA A 114 1.06 13.87 8.91
C ALA A 114 1.53 15.25 8.43
N THR A 115 0.90 16.32 8.94
CA THR A 115 1.28 17.74 8.70
C THR A 115 1.62 18.05 7.23
N GLY A 116 0.70 17.75 6.31
CA GLY A 116 0.89 17.99 4.86
C GLY A 116 1.55 16.84 4.09
N SER A 117 1.90 15.75 4.76
CA SER A 117 2.33 14.48 4.17
C SER A 117 1.36 13.35 4.50
N MET A 118 1.57 12.18 3.92
CA MET A 118 0.93 10.93 4.32
C MET A 118 2.00 10.00 4.90
N ALA A 119 1.89 9.64 6.17
CA ALA A 119 2.77 8.68 6.81
C ALA A 119 2.03 7.36 7.00
N GLY A 120 2.74 6.25 6.87
CA GLY A 120 2.13 4.94 6.97
C GLY A 120 3.13 3.81 7.14
N GLY A 121 2.56 2.61 7.16
CA GLY A 121 3.29 1.38 7.26
C GLY A 121 2.69 0.33 6.33
N ILE A 122 3.55 -0.56 5.85
CA ILE A 122 3.15 -1.77 5.15
C ILE A 122 3.60 -2.96 5.98
N SER A 123 2.65 -3.82 6.34
CA SER A 123 2.89 -5.07 7.04
C SER A 123 2.82 -6.25 6.07
N LEU A 124 3.86 -7.08 6.08
CA LEU A 124 3.93 -8.34 5.35
C LEU A 124 3.72 -9.51 6.32
N VAL A 125 2.68 -10.29 6.06
CA VAL A 125 2.35 -11.50 6.84
C VAL A 125 2.63 -12.72 5.98
N ASN A 126 3.31 -13.72 6.56
CA ASN A 126 3.50 -15.01 5.90
C ASN A 126 2.20 -15.84 5.98
N SER A 127 1.57 -16.03 4.83
CA SER A 127 0.40 -16.88 4.62
C SER A 127 0.73 -18.26 4.03
N GLY A 128 2.01 -18.53 3.76
CA GLY A 128 2.51 -19.84 3.35
C GLY A 128 2.60 -20.83 4.51
N THR A 129 3.06 -22.04 4.22
CA THR A 129 3.14 -23.15 5.19
C THR A 129 4.49 -23.27 5.89
N GLY A 130 5.54 -22.62 5.36
CA GLY A 130 6.91 -22.70 5.87
C GLY A 130 7.42 -21.34 6.31
N SER A 131 8.36 -21.33 7.27
CA SER A 131 9.06 -20.11 7.64
C SER A 131 9.98 -19.63 6.52
N CYS A 132 10.00 -18.32 6.31
CA CYS A 132 10.87 -17.68 5.34
C CYS A 132 11.40 -16.36 5.93
N TYR A 133 12.30 -15.67 5.23
CA TYR A 133 12.75 -14.36 5.67
C TYR A 133 12.66 -13.30 4.57
N VAL A 134 12.49 -12.04 4.97
CA VAL A 134 12.67 -10.87 4.12
C VAL A 134 13.90 -10.08 4.58
N GLN A 135 14.54 -9.36 3.68
CA GLN A 135 15.70 -8.52 3.99
C GLN A 135 15.78 -7.35 3.01
N GLY A 136 16.49 -6.30 3.42
CA GLY A 136 16.67 -5.11 2.60
C GLY A 136 15.48 -4.15 2.68
N GLN A 137 15.29 -3.42 1.59
CA GLN A 137 14.29 -2.37 1.47
C GLN A 137 13.44 -2.64 0.23
N PRO A 138 12.11 -2.72 0.36
CA PRO A 138 11.29 -2.95 -0.81
C PRO A 138 11.31 -1.76 -1.76
N THR A 139 10.95 -2.04 -3.01
CA THR A 139 10.48 -0.98 -3.92
C THR A 139 8.97 -0.83 -3.74
N ILE A 140 8.51 0.41 -3.54
CA ILE A 140 7.08 0.74 -3.47
C ILE A 140 6.73 1.62 -4.66
N GLU A 141 5.74 1.20 -5.42
CA GLU A 141 5.14 1.98 -6.51
C GLU A 141 3.68 2.29 -6.17
N LEU A 142 3.23 3.50 -6.49
CA LEU A 142 1.86 3.95 -6.24
C LEU A 142 1.10 4.00 -7.57
N PHE A 143 -0.15 3.53 -7.56
CA PHE A 143 -1.02 3.47 -8.73
C PHE A 143 -2.36 4.12 -8.42
N ASP A 144 -2.92 4.85 -9.38
CA ASP A 144 -4.27 5.41 -9.28
C ASP A 144 -5.37 4.34 -9.43
N GLN A 145 -6.63 4.77 -9.30
CA GLN A 145 -7.79 3.90 -9.46
C GLN A 145 -7.95 3.28 -10.86
N HIS A 146 -7.27 3.81 -11.87
CA HIS A 146 -7.25 3.31 -13.25
C HIS A 146 -6.03 2.42 -13.54
N GLY A 147 -5.19 2.17 -12.52
CA GLY A 147 -3.97 1.37 -12.64
C GLY A 147 -2.83 2.09 -13.35
N GLN A 148 -2.87 3.42 -13.47
CA GLN A 148 -1.75 4.22 -13.93
C GLN A 148 -0.77 4.48 -12.79
N ARG A 149 0.53 4.31 -13.06
CA ARG A 149 1.58 4.57 -12.08
C ARG A 149 1.68 6.08 -11.83
N LEU A 150 1.66 6.48 -10.56
CA LEU A 150 1.91 7.85 -10.15
C LEU A 150 3.40 8.18 -10.30
N SER A 151 3.70 9.40 -10.76
CA SER A 151 5.07 9.90 -10.87
C SER A 151 5.59 10.35 -9.50
N VAL A 152 6.07 9.40 -8.71
CA VAL A 152 6.63 9.62 -7.37
C VAL A 152 8.08 9.15 -7.32
N VAL A 153 8.97 10.02 -6.87
CA VAL A 153 10.39 9.73 -6.68
C VAL A 153 10.56 9.00 -5.36
N VAL A 154 11.02 7.75 -5.42
CA VAL A 154 11.23 6.95 -4.21
C VAL A 154 12.61 7.27 -3.64
N SER A 155 12.64 7.71 -2.38
CA SER A 155 13.86 7.89 -1.61
C SER A 155 14.04 6.71 -0.67
N GLN A 156 15.28 6.26 -0.57
CA GLN A 156 15.66 5.04 0.13
C GLN A 156 16.63 5.40 1.25
N ALA A 157 16.22 5.19 2.50
CA ALA A 157 17.12 5.37 3.64
C ALA A 157 18.15 4.23 3.68
N GLY A 158 19.36 4.49 3.18
CA GLY A 158 20.43 3.50 3.07
C GLY A 158 21.01 3.10 4.43
N SER A 159 20.78 1.85 4.84
CA SER A 159 21.55 1.17 5.88
C SER A 159 21.41 -0.34 5.73
N GLN A 160 22.35 -1.09 6.30
CA GLN A 160 22.30 -2.55 6.31
C GLN A 160 21.05 -3.04 7.03
N ALA A 161 20.08 -3.55 6.26
CA ALA A 161 18.84 -4.07 6.80
C ALA A 161 19.03 -5.45 7.43
N PRO A 162 18.47 -5.72 8.62
CA PRO A 162 18.48 -7.07 9.18
C PRO A 162 17.61 -8.02 8.34
N ARG A 163 17.87 -9.32 8.50
CA ARG A 163 16.91 -10.36 8.07
C ARG A 163 15.77 -10.39 9.07
N VAL A 164 14.54 -10.39 8.57
CA VAL A 164 13.32 -10.53 9.37
C VAL A 164 12.72 -11.90 9.08
N LEU A 165 12.68 -12.76 10.10
CA LEU A 165 12.07 -14.08 10.01
C LEU A 165 10.54 -13.95 10.08
N LEU A 166 9.86 -14.59 9.14
CA LEU A 166 8.42 -14.69 9.08
C LEU A 166 8.02 -16.17 9.13
N ALA A 167 7.61 -16.62 10.32
CA ALA A 167 6.96 -17.92 10.46
C ALA A 167 5.47 -17.79 10.09
N PRO A 168 4.80 -18.87 9.67
CA PRO A 168 3.35 -18.83 9.44
C PRO A 168 2.63 -18.27 10.67
N GLN A 169 1.73 -17.31 10.45
CA GLN A 169 0.95 -16.65 11.52
C GLN A 169 1.80 -15.92 12.60
N SER A 170 3.07 -15.62 12.32
CA SER A 170 3.90 -14.82 13.22
C SER A 170 3.60 -13.33 13.11
N ARG A 171 4.31 -12.55 13.93
CA ARG A 171 4.36 -11.09 13.77
C ARG A 171 4.78 -10.72 12.35
N PRO A 172 4.19 -9.66 11.76
CA PRO A 172 4.53 -9.23 10.41
C PRO A 172 5.94 -8.63 10.34
N ALA A 173 6.48 -8.58 9.14
CA ALA A 173 7.54 -7.64 8.81
C ALA A 173 6.90 -6.30 8.44
N SER A 174 7.43 -5.20 8.93
CA SER A 174 6.88 -3.87 8.68
C SER A 174 7.86 -3.00 7.91
N VAL A 175 7.32 -2.10 7.10
CA VAL A 175 8.06 -1.09 6.36
C VAL A 175 7.37 0.23 6.56
N LEU A 176 8.08 1.21 7.12
CA LEU A 176 7.59 2.57 7.20
C LEU A 176 7.70 3.25 5.85
N ALA A 177 6.70 4.05 5.51
CA ALA A 177 6.69 4.84 4.29
C ALA A 177 6.07 6.21 4.53
N GLN A 178 6.60 7.24 3.88
CA GLN A 178 6.08 8.59 3.99
C GLN A 178 6.05 9.29 2.63
N TRP A 179 4.88 9.72 2.21
CA TRP A 179 4.61 10.32 0.90
C TRP A 179 4.38 11.82 1.03
N PHE A 180 5.02 12.59 0.16
CA PHE A 180 5.01 14.05 0.20
C PHE A 180 4.65 14.68 -1.14
N ASN A 181 4.14 15.91 -1.06
CA ASN A 181 4.09 16.88 -2.15
C ASN A 181 3.40 16.35 -3.44
N TRP A 182 2.21 15.78 -3.32
CA TRP A 182 1.44 15.42 -4.51
C TRP A 182 0.78 16.67 -5.10
N CYS A 183 1.21 17.06 -6.30
CA CYS A 183 0.70 18.21 -7.04
C CYS A 183 -0.04 17.84 -8.32
N GLY A 184 -0.27 16.55 -8.55
CA GLY A 184 -1.12 16.08 -9.65
C GLY A 184 -2.61 16.28 -9.34
N SER A 185 -3.46 15.93 -10.30
CA SER A 185 -4.90 15.78 -10.06
C SER A 185 -5.17 14.70 -9.00
N ASP A 186 -6.35 14.74 -8.39
CA ASP A 186 -6.79 13.70 -7.47
C ASP A 186 -6.80 12.32 -8.18
N PRO A 187 -5.95 11.36 -7.75
CA PRO A 187 -5.88 10.03 -8.37
C PRO A 187 -7.01 9.09 -7.92
N GLY A 188 -7.89 9.54 -7.00
CA GLY A 188 -8.81 8.66 -6.30
C GLY A 188 -8.07 7.70 -5.35
N PRO A 189 -8.66 6.54 -4.99
CA PRO A 189 -8.00 5.55 -4.15
C PRO A 189 -6.67 5.07 -4.76
N VAL A 190 -5.58 5.21 -4.02
CA VAL A 190 -4.23 4.85 -4.49
C VAL A 190 -3.86 3.45 -4.02
N VAL A 191 -3.44 2.57 -4.92
CA VAL A 191 -2.95 1.23 -4.59
C VAL A 191 -1.42 1.26 -4.55
N ALA A 192 -0.84 0.87 -3.42
CA ALA A 192 0.59 0.61 -3.34
C ALA A 192 0.90 -0.81 -3.83
N ARG A 193 1.97 -0.96 -4.61
CA ARG A 193 2.57 -2.25 -4.97
C ARG A 193 3.96 -2.35 -4.39
N VAL A 194 4.26 -3.49 -3.77
CA VAL A 194 5.51 -3.74 -3.05
C VAL A 194 6.26 -4.84 -3.77
N SER A 195 7.46 -4.55 -4.24
CA SER A 195 8.38 -5.53 -4.80
C SER A 195 9.46 -5.87 -3.77
N LEU A 196 9.66 -7.16 -3.53
CA LEU A 196 10.74 -7.64 -2.66
C LEU A 196 12.08 -7.49 -3.39
N PRO A 197 13.18 -7.15 -2.68
CA PRO A 197 14.50 -6.99 -3.32
C PRO A 197 14.99 -8.20 -4.11
N SER A 198 14.56 -9.41 -3.72
CA SER A 198 14.98 -10.67 -4.31
C SER A 198 14.01 -11.23 -5.36
N GLY A 199 12.90 -10.54 -5.66
CA GLY A 199 11.79 -11.11 -6.44
C GLY A 199 11.37 -10.26 -7.64
N ALA A 200 10.90 -10.93 -8.70
CA ALA A 200 10.30 -10.28 -9.86
C ALA A 200 8.80 -9.98 -9.68
N ALA A 201 8.18 -10.54 -8.64
CA ALA A 201 6.76 -10.39 -8.35
C ALA A 201 6.52 -9.29 -7.31
N PHE A 202 5.31 -8.71 -7.35
CA PHE A 202 4.87 -7.67 -6.43
C PHE A 202 3.65 -8.11 -5.61
N LEU A 203 3.50 -7.51 -4.45
CA LEU A 203 2.30 -7.61 -3.61
C LEU A 203 1.46 -6.35 -3.77
N ALA A 204 0.16 -6.51 -4.04
CA ALA A 204 -0.78 -5.41 -3.91
C ALA A 204 -1.09 -5.17 -2.44
N VAL A 205 -0.95 -3.93 -1.99
CA VAL A 205 -1.21 -3.54 -0.60
C VAL A 205 -2.70 -3.22 -0.44
N THR A 206 -3.30 -3.73 0.63
CA THR A 206 -4.71 -3.48 0.95
C THR A 206 -4.89 -2.99 2.40
N PRO A 207 -5.88 -2.13 2.67
CA PRO A 207 -6.72 -1.40 1.72
C PRO A 207 -5.93 -0.34 0.92
N PRO A 208 -6.51 0.21 -0.16
CA PRO A 208 -5.95 1.37 -0.86
C PRO A 208 -5.79 2.58 0.06
N ILE A 209 -4.85 3.46 -0.26
CA ILE A 209 -4.64 4.75 0.39
C ILE A 209 -5.78 5.68 -0.02
N GLY A 210 -6.60 6.12 0.94
CA GLY A 210 -7.76 6.97 0.68
C GLY A 210 -7.48 8.48 0.73
N LEU A 211 -6.28 8.90 1.11
CA LEU A 211 -5.88 10.30 1.22
C LEU A 211 -4.56 10.54 0.49
N ILE A 212 -4.37 11.76 0.00
CA ILE A 212 -3.16 12.19 -0.71
C ILE A 212 -2.46 13.33 0.05
N PRO A 213 -1.12 13.46 -0.05
CA PRO A 213 -0.40 14.60 0.49
C PRO A 213 -0.88 15.90 -0.14
N ARG A 214 -0.75 17.00 0.62
CA ARG A 214 -1.00 18.33 0.06
C ARG A 214 0.10 18.69 -0.95
N CYS A 215 -0.26 19.41 -2.00
CA CYS A 215 0.71 20.09 -2.83
C CYS A 215 1.30 21.31 -2.09
N ASN A 216 2.60 21.27 -1.82
CA ASN A 216 3.32 22.39 -1.20
C ASN A 216 4.09 23.21 -2.24
N ASN A 217 4.66 22.55 -3.26
CA ASN A 217 5.37 23.21 -4.36
C ASN A 217 5.23 22.40 -5.66
N ALA A 218 4.54 22.97 -6.65
CA ALA A 218 4.32 22.32 -7.95
C ALA A 218 5.60 22.15 -8.79
N ALA A 219 6.66 22.92 -8.50
CA ALA A 219 7.96 22.78 -9.16
C ALA A 219 8.84 21.67 -8.54
N SER A 220 8.47 21.17 -7.35
CA SER A 220 9.17 20.07 -6.69
C SER A 220 8.49 18.73 -7.03
N PRO A 221 9.25 17.62 -7.15
CA PRO A 221 8.66 16.31 -7.37
C PRO A 221 7.82 15.87 -6.16
N SER A 222 6.91 14.92 -6.39
CA SER A 222 6.34 14.13 -5.32
C SER A 222 7.35 13.06 -4.90
N THR A 223 7.55 12.86 -3.59
CA THR A 223 8.55 11.93 -3.06
C THR A 223 7.94 10.91 -2.11
N LEU A 224 8.44 9.68 -2.12
CA LEU A 224 8.07 8.62 -1.19
C LEU A 224 9.32 8.10 -0.49
N ASP A 225 9.43 8.38 0.79
CA ASP A 225 10.50 7.84 1.62
C ASP A 225 10.10 6.46 2.09
N VAL A 226 10.99 5.47 1.92
CA VAL A 226 10.73 4.07 2.26
C VAL A 226 11.78 3.57 3.23
N GLY A 227 11.38 2.85 4.28
CA GLY A 227 12.28 2.24 5.26
C GLY A 227 12.70 0.81 4.90
N ASN A 228 13.62 0.26 5.68
CA ASN A 228 13.96 -1.17 5.63
C ASN A 228 12.83 -2.03 6.23
N PHE A 229 12.86 -3.34 5.95
CA PHE A 229 12.07 -4.30 6.71
C PHE A 229 12.50 -4.32 8.19
N THR A 230 11.52 -4.22 9.09
CA THR A 230 11.70 -4.39 10.54
C THR A 230 10.69 -5.41 11.08
N GLN A 231 10.93 -5.92 12.28
CA GLN A 231 9.93 -6.73 12.97
C GLN A 231 8.81 -5.81 13.50
N GLY A 232 7.56 -6.12 13.15
CA GLY A 232 6.36 -5.45 13.67
C GLY A 232 5.93 -5.89 15.06
#